data_AF-A0AAW4YPA8-F1
#
_entry.id   AF-A0AAW4YPA8-F1
#
_cell.length_a   1.000
_cell.length_b   1.000
_cell.length_c   1.000
_cell.angle_alpha   90.00
_cell.angle_beta   90.00
_cell.angle_gamma   90.00
#
_symmetry.space_group_name_H-M   'P 1'
#
loop_
_entity.id
_entity.type
_entity.pdbx_description
1 polymer ?
#
loop_
_entity_poly.entity_id
_entity_poly.type
_entity_poly.pdbx_seq_one_letter_code
_entity_poly.pdbx_strand_id
1 'polypeptide(L)'
;MYWKLIRRHDVRDVDLPFIELPTFAASKIESKLSRDSGRETLSALYKRAGGYDLYPDKEVAIRKIVKAVKEGDLLLVLNDGFDRPFSPLVVWNGEQWRASLSAAYLWGFTSLIEWNLPRLNARGLGPQAVASLQRFGDVGVARPMPAPEPKLSTPPPVPETPPAPQRALQIGVFFDGTGNNMFNDRQLPDRDITNVAKLHDLYRDDDDYYPIYIQGVGTITGRESEDGFIASEDLAGLGTGVGPEGGHARIEQALTDVREILEDNPDATITFDVFGFSRGAALARHFVNLIHRWPETLLVPDFRLDRPGYQPPLRRILAFPPRPIPFPQVRFVGLFDTVGSFYWPGTARNLDFDLYIASGSAARVVQLTAHHEIRRNFPLSSIADAQGNHPGNFAEIVLPGVHSDIGGGYENPNLELGFTNHEELIVRRRAGLGANGETVRRAQAEAQARGLDIRVDGRDVLEIERRATRKELAIYALHQMYEEAKRAWVPLRPLLPSNPDHAIPTELQTLFDEWWEGGRRRGQQWMLDISHEHFAGYIHTSHRLRQESLAHAPEPSGVRRVFPNRHEAPVTAPQEPQDA
;
A
#
# COMPACT_ATOMS: atom_id res chain seq x y z
N MET A 1 -17.95 -26.83 -37.46
CA MET A 1 -17.96 -27.20 -36.02
C MET A 1 -16.93 -26.33 -35.31
N TYR A 2 -17.36 -25.60 -34.28
CA TYR A 2 -16.80 -24.27 -33.95
C TYR A 2 -15.97 -24.20 -32.66
N TRP A 3 -15.66 -25.34 -32.02
CA TRP A 3 -14.92 -25.40 -30.75
C TRP A 3 -14.31 -26.79 -30.50
N LYS A 4 -13.31 -26.87 -29.61
CA LYS A 4 -12.72 -28.11 -29.08
C LYS A 4 -12.40 -27.96 -27.57
N LEU A 5 -12.41 -29.08 -26.84
CA LEU A 5 -11.92 -29.16 -25.45
C LEU A 5 -10.58 -29.89 -25.43
N ILE A 6 -9.52 -29.21 -25.00
CA ILE A 6 -8.17 -29.79 -24.96
C ILE A 6 -7.64 -29.80 -23.54
N ARG A 7 -6.75 -30.74 -23.21
CA ARG A 7 -6.05 -30.71 -21.93
C ARG A 7 -5.00 -29.62 -21.97
N ARG A 8 -4.66 -29.09 -20.81
CA ARG A 8 -3.66 -28.03 -20.65
C ARG A 8 -2.31 -28.33 -21.34
N HIS A 9 -1.85 -29.57 -21.34
CA HIS A 9 -0.57 -29.97 -21.96
C HIS A 9 -0.64 -30.14 -23.49
N ASP A 10 -1.85 -30.21 -24.06
CA ASP A 10 -2.06 -30.37 -25.51
C ASP A 10 -2.25 -29.01 -26.23
N VAL A 11 -2.10 -27.90 -25.51
CA VAL A 11 -2.30 -26.55 -26.04
C VAL A 11 -1.13 -26.14 -26.93
N ARG A 12 -1.44 -25.80 -28.18
CA ARG A 12 -0.47 -25.20 -29.11
C ARG A 12 -0.38 -23.70 -28.88
N ASP A 13 0.76 -23.11 -29.21
CA ASP A 13 0.97 -21.66 -29.08
C ASP A 13 -0.09 -20.84 -29.84
N VAL A 14 -0.51 -21.30 -31.02
CA VAL A 14 -1.55 -20.65 -31.84
C VAL A 14 -2.97 -20.81 -31.29
N ASP A 15 -3.18 -21.69 -30.31
CA ASP A 15 -4.50 -21.87 -29.69
C ASP A 15 -4.77 -20.80 -28.60
N LEU A 16 -3.72 -20.15 -28.04
CA LEU A 16 -3.86 -19.22 -26.90
C LEU A 16 -4.88 -18.10 -27.13
N PRO A 17 -4.88 -17.38 -28.27
CA PRO A 17 -5.83 -16.28 -28.50
C PRO A 17 -7.29 -16.70 -28.53
N PHE A 18 -7.54 -18.01 -28.66
CA PHE A 18 -8.86 -18.57 -28.84
C PHE A 18 -9.34 -19.36 -27.63
N ILE A 19 -8.59 -19.37 -26.53
CA ILE A 19 -8.99 -19.97 -25.26
C ILE A 19 -9.97 -19.04 -24.53
N GLU A 20 -11.14 -19.55 -24.20
CA GLU A 20 -12.12 -18.90 -23.31
C GLU A 20 -11.79 -19.24 -21.85
N LEU A 21 -11.80 -18.24 -20.96
CA LEU A 21 -11.53 -18.46 -19.54
C LEU A 21 -12.64 -19.28 -18.85
N PRO A 22 -12.30 -20.09 -17.81
CA PRO A 22 -13.19 -21.06 -17.18
C PRO A 22 -14.60 -20.56 -16.83
N THR A 23 -14.70 -19.33 -16.32
CA THR A 23 -15.97 -18.70 -15.91
C THR A 23 -17.01 -18.67 -17.04
N PHE A 24 -16.58 -18.31 -18.25
CA PHE A 24 -17.46 -18.27 -19.43
C PHE A 24 -17.46 -19.59 -20.20
N ALA A 25 -16.34 -20.32 -20.16
CA ALA A 25 -16.21 -21.62 -20.83
C ALA A 25 -17.18 -22.67 -20.28
N ALA A 26 -17.35 -22.74 -18.96
CA ALA A 26 -18.22 -23.72 -18.31
C ALA A 26 -19.69 -23.57 -18.75
N SER A 27 -20.21 -22.34 -18.72
CA SER A 27 -21.59 -22.03 -19.15
C SER A 27 -21.81 -22.32 -20.64
N LYS A 28 -20.84 -21.96 -21.49
CA LYS A 28 -20.89 -22.26 -22.94
C LYS A 28 -20.89 -23.77 -23.21
N ILE A 29 -20.09 -24.55 -22.48
CA ILE A 29 -20.02 -26.01 -22.64
C ILE A 29 -21.28 -26.71 -22.13
N GLU A 30 -21.81 -26.31 -20.99
CA GLU A 30 -23.04 -26.88 -20.42
C GLU A 30 -24.23 -26.69 -21.38
N SER A 31 -24.38 -25.49 -21.93
CA SER A 31 -25.40 -25.18 -22.93
C SER A 31 -25.21 -25.95 -24.25
N LYS A 32 -23.96 -26.12 -24.71
CA LYS A 32 -23.69 -26.85 -25.96
C LYS A 32 -23.92 -28.36 -25.80
N LEU A 33 -23.41 -29.00 -24.74
CA LEU A 33 -23.55 -30.44 -24.52
C LEU A 33 -24.99 -30.89 -24.21
N SER A 34 -25.83 -30.01 -23.67
CA SER A 34 -27.25 -30.29 -23.45
C SER A 34 -28.06 -30.30 -24.75
N ARG A 35 -27.67 -29.48 -25.74
CA ARG A 35 -28.41 -29.26 -26.99
C ARG A 35 -27.97 -30.16 -28.14
N ASP A 36 -26.67 -30.43 -28.30
CA ASP A 36 -26.14 -31.44 -29.23
C ASP A 36 -24.62 -31.67 -28.99
N SER A 37 -24.17 -32.92 -29.06
CA SER A 37 -22.74 -33.24 -28.91
C SER A 37 -22.01 -33.04 -30.25
N GLY A 38 -20.95 -32.23 -30.26
CA GLY A 38 -20.17 -31.93 -31.47
C GLY A 38 -19.42 -33.13 -32.07
N ARG A 39 -18.29 -32.88 -32.77
CA ARG A 39 -17.52 -33.90 -33.53
C ARG A 39 -16.98 -35.04 -32.67
N GLU A 40 -16.84 -34.80 -31.37
CA GLU A 40 -16.36 -35.76 -30.40
C GLU A 40 -17.53 -36.32 -29.59
N THR A 41 -17.59 -37.63 -29.46
CA THR A 41 -18.64 -38.31 -28.70
C THR A 41 -18.58 -37.93 -27.23
N LEU A 42 -19.74 -37.87 -26.57
CA LEU A 42 -19.83 -37.58 -25.13
C LEU A 42 -18.94 -38.52 -24.29
N SER A 43 -18.82 -39.79 -24.70
CA SER A 43 -17.91 -40.77 -24.09
C SER A 43 -16.43 -40.38 -24.23
N ALA A 44 -16.00 -39.86 -25.40
CA ALA A 44 -14.63 -39.39 -25.60
C ALA A 44 -14.30 -38.16 -24.75
N LEU A 45 -15.22 -37.20 -24.66
CA LEU A 45 -15.06 -36.01 -23.81
C LEU A 45 -15.05 -36.40 -22.33
N TYR A 46 -15.92 -37.32 -21.92
CA TYR A 46 -15.98 -37.83 -20.55
C TYR A 46 -14.68 -38.53 -20.15
N LYS A 47 -14.13 -39.38 -21.02
CA LYS A 47 -12.81 -40.00 -20.80
C LYS A 47 -11.70 -38.97 -20.70
N ARG A 48 -11.74 -37.91 -21.52
CA ARG A 48 -10.75 -36.81 -21.46
C ARG A 48 -10.83 -36.03 -20.15
N ALA A 49 -12.02 -35.93 -19.55
CA ALA A 49 -12.26 -35.38 -18.22
C ALA A 49 -11.95 -36.38 -17.07
N GLY A 50 -11.24 -37.48 -17.34
CA GLY A 50 -10.86 -38.47 -16.32
C GLY A 50 -11.98 -39.46 -15.95
N GLY A 51 -12.96 -39.66 -16.83
CA GLY A 51 -13.98 -40.71 -16.72
C GLY A 51 -13.45 -42.09 -17.14
N TYR A 52 -13.89 -43.14 -16.46
CA TYR A 52 -13.45 -44.52 -16.74
C TYR A 52 -14.52 -45.38 -17.44
N ASP A 53 -15.80 -45.02 -17.33
CA ASP A 53 -16.89 -45.75 -17.96
C ASP A 53 -16.94 -45.54 -19.48
N LEU A 54 -17.20 -46.62 -20.22
CA LEU A 54 -17.34 -46.61 -21.68
C LEU A 54 -18.65 -45.92 -22.12
N TYR A 55 -19.69 -46.01 -21.29
CA TYR A 55 -21.04 -45.50 -21.56
C TYR A 55 -21.61 -44.80 -20.31
N PRO A 56 -21.09 -43.61 -19.96
CA PRO A 56 -21.58 -42.87 -18.81
C PRO A 56 -23.02 -42.40 -19.04
N ASP A 57 -23.79 -42.30 -17.96
CA ASP A 57 -25.04 -41.55 -17.98
C ASP A 57 -24.82 -40.12 -18.50
N LYS A 58 -25.75 -39.62 -19.33
CA LYS A 58 -25.60 -38.33 -20.04
C LYS A 58 -25.40 -37.17 -19.07
N GLU A 59 -26.17 -37.09 -17.99
CA GLU A 59 -26.08 -36.00 -17.02
C GLU A 59 -24.82 -36.11 -16.16
N VAL A 60 -24.43 -37.34 -15.80
CA VAL A 60 -23.16 -37.59 -15.10
C VAL A 60 -21.97 -37.18 -15.96
N ALA A 61 -22.03 -37.49 -17.27
CA ALA A 61 -20.98 -37.13 -18.21
C ALA A 61 -20.83 -35.61 -18.36
N ILE A 62 -21.93 -34.90 -18.57
CA ILE A 62 -21.95 -33.45 -18.71
C ILE A 62 -21.42 -32.78 -17.43
N ARG A 63 -21.89 -33.19 -16.25
CA ARG A 63 -21.42 -32.63 -14.97
C ARG A 63 -19.91 -32.79 -14.78
N LYS A 64 -19.35 -33.95 -15.12
CA LYS A 64 -17.91 -34.19 -14.99
C LYS A 64 -17.09 -33.35 -15.97
N ILE A 65 -17.55 -33.22 -17.22
CA ILE A 65 -16.87 -32.39 -18.22
C ILE A 65 -16.91 -30.91 -17.82
N VAL A 66 -18.08 -30.40 -17.40
CA VAL A 66 -18.22 -29.01 -16.94
C VAL A 66 -17.36 -28.74 -15.71
N LYS A 67 -17.26 -29.70 -14.78
CA LYS A 67 -16.36 -29.62 -13.63
C LYS A 67 -14.90 -29.48 -14.05
N ALA A 68 -14.41 -30.34 -14.95
CA ALA A 68 -13.04 -30.27 -15.47
C ALA A 68 -12.74 -28.93 -16.20
N VAL A 69 -13.74 -28.31 -16.83
CA VAL A 69 -13.60 -26.97 -17.43
C VAL A 69 -13.52 -25.88 -16.36
N LYS A 70 -14.34 -25.95 -15.30
CA LYS A 70 -14.31 -25.01 -14.17
C LYS A 70 -12.97 -25.06 -13.41
N GLU A 71 -12.41 -26.26 -13.28
CA GLU A 71 -11.14 -26.51 -12.59
C GLU A 71 -9.91 -26.19 -13.47
N GLY A 72 -10.10 -25.94 -14.78
CA GLY A 72 -9.02 -25.60 -15.72
C GLY A 72 -8.26 -26.80 -16.28
N ASP A 73 -8.69 -28.02 -16.00
CA ASP A 73 -8.11 -29.26 -16.55
C ASP A 73 -8.40 -29.42 -18.05
N LEU A 74 -9.60 -28.96 -18.47
CA LEU A 74 -10.00 -28.88 -19.87
C LEU A 74 -10.24 -27.43 -20.29
N LEU A 75 -9.64 -27.05 -21.41
CA LEU A 75 -9.68 -25.69 -21.93
C LEU A 75 -10.56 -25.64 -23.18
N LEU A 76 -11.49 -24.68 -23.20
CA LEU A 76 -12.34 -24.40 -24.36
C LEU A 76 -11.58 -23.54 -25.35
N VAL A 77 -11.25 -24.12 -26.52
CA VAL A 77 -10.67 -23.40 -27.65
C VAL A 77 -11.75 -23.19 -28.70
N LEU A 78 -12.01 -21.93 -29.05
CA LEU A 78 -12.96 -21.54 -30.09
C LEU A 78 -12.27 -21.44 -31.46
N ASN A 79 -13.03 -21.51 -32.55
CA ASN A 79 -12.49 -21.36 -33.91
C ASN A 79 -12.95 -20.02 -34.49
N ASP A 80 -12.02 -19.24 -35.05
CA ASP A 80 -12.19 -17.82 -35.45
C ASP A 80 -13.19 -17.57 -36.60
N GLY A 81 -13.97 -18.57 -37.04
CA GLY A 81 -14.97 -18.38 -38.09
C GLY A 81 -16.31 -17.78 -37.60
N PHE A 82 -16.72 -18.08 -36.36
CA PHE A 82 -18.11 -17.82 -35.92
C PHE A 82 -18.29 -17.53 -34.42
N ASP A 83 -17.37 -17.94 -33.55
CA ASP A 83 -17.42 -17.71 -32.10
C ASP A 83 -16.05 -17.18 -31.64
N ARG A 84 -15.98 -15.92 -31.18
CA ARG A 84 -14.79 -15.38 -30.48
C ARG A 84 -14.91 -15.60 -28.97
N PRO A 85 -13.79 -15.75 -28.24
CA PRO A 85 -13.84 -15.75 -26.79
C PRO A 85 -14.44 -14.43 -26.30
N PHE A 86 -15.35 -14.52 -25.33
CA PHE A 86 -15.88 -13.34 -24.66
C PHE A 86 -14.85 -12.79 -23.67
N SER A 87 -14.13 -13.70 -23.02
CA SER A 87 -13.00 -13.44 -22.13
C SER A 87 -11.81 -14.29 -22.59
N PRO A 88 -11.02 -13.80 -23.58
CA PRO A 88 -9.88 -14.54 -24.12
C PRO A 88 -8.76 -14.69 -23.10
N LEU A 89 -7.96 -15.74 -23.20
CA LEU A 89 -6.76 -15.93 -22.39
C LEU A 89 -5.67 -14.90 -22.69
N VAL A 90 -5.52 -14.52 -23.97
CA VAL A 90 -4.54 -13.52 -24.43
C VAL A 90 -5.19 -12.55 -25.44
N VAL A 91 -4.70 -11.32 -25.47
CA VAL A 91 -5.19 -10.22 -26.33
C VAL A 91 -4.04 -9.62 -27.15
N TRP A 92 -4.35 -9.11 -28.33
CA TRP A 92 -3.39 -8.41 -29.19
C TRP A 92 -3.40 -6.92 -28.85
N ASN A 93 -2.22 -6.33 -28.62
CA ASN A 93 -2.10 -4.92 -28.24
C ASN A 93 -1.72 -3.97 -29.40
N GLY A 94 -1.61 -4.48 -30.63
CA GLY A 94 -1.11 -3.74 -31.78
C GLY A 94 0.26 -4.21 -32.27
N GLU A 95 1.09 -4.74 -31.36
CA GLU A 95 2.48 -5.14 -31.64
C GLU A 95 2.78 -6.59 -31.27
N GLN A 96 2.18 -7.09 -30.18
CA GLN A 96 2.42 -8.42 -29.63
C GLN A 96 1.20 -8.96 -28.86
N TRP A 97 1.17 -10.27 -28.61
CA TRP A 97 0.18 -10.89 -27.75
C TRP A 97 0.53 -10.69 -26.28
N ARG A 98 -0.47 -10.43 -25.44
CA ARG A 98 -0.33 -10.29 -23.98
C ARG A 98 -1.41 -11.09 -23.25
N ALA A 99 -1.13 -11.56 -22.04
CA ALA A 99 -2.14 -12.15 -21.18
C ALA A 99 -3.32 -11.18 -20.98
N SER A 100 -4.55 -11.68 -21.02
CA SER A 100 -5.70 -10.84 -20.72
C SER A 100 -5.70 -10.48 -19.23
N LEU A 101 -6.27 -9.32 -18.90
CA LEU A 101 -6.41 -8.87 -17.51
C LEU A 101 -7.14 -9.91 -16.66
N SER A 102 -8.12 -10.64 -17.23
CA SER A 102 -8.87 -11.68 -16.53
C SER A 102 -8.08 -12.98 -16.35
N ALA A 103 -7.12 -13.27 -17.23
CA ALA A 103 -6.28 -14.47 -17.15
C ALA A 103 -5.17 -14.35 -16.10
N ALA A 104 -4.68 -13.14 -15.84
CA ALA A 104 -3.59 -12.87 -14.89
C ALA A 104 -3.93 -13.20 -13.43
N TYR A 105 -5.23 -13.26 -13.08
CA TYR A 105 -5.71 -13.52 -11.71
C TYR A 105 -6.23 -14.95 -11.49
N LEU A 106 -6.26 -15.80 -12.52
CA LEU A 106 -6.73 -17.18 -12.41
C LEU A 106 -5.58 -18.11 -12.04
N TRP A 107 -5.51 -18.47 -10.75
CA TRP A 107 -4.58 -19.47 -10.23
C TRP A 107 -4.79 -20.79 -10.99
N GLY A 108 -3.78 -21.21 -11.76
CA GLY A 108 -3.85 -22.38 -12.63
C GLY A 108 -3.59 -22.12 -14.12
N PHE A 109 -3.50 -20.86 -14.60
CA PHE A 109 -3.16 -20.56 -16.00
C PHE A 109 -1.77 -19.97 -16.20
N THR A 110 -1.08 -19.60 -15.13
CA THR A 110 0.25 -18.95 -15.12
C THR A 110 1.27 -19.71 -15.97
N SER A 111 1.43 -21.03 -15.75
CA SER A 111 2.42 -21.77 -16.53
C SER A 111 2.03 -21.97 -18.00
N LEU A 112 0.75 -21.93 -18.35
CA LEU A 112 0.33 -21.99 -19.75
C LEU A 112 0.71 -20.71 -20.50
N ILE A 113 0.53 -19.56 -19.83
CA ILE A 113 0.89 -18.24 -20.36
C ILE A 113 2.41 -18.09 -20.42
N GLU A 114 3.13 -18.35 -19.34
CA GLU A 114 4.59 -18.20 -19.27
C GLU A 114 5.33 -19.06 -20.30
N TRP A 115 4.82 -20.25 -20.61
CA TRP A 115 5.49 -21.17 -21.54
C TRP A 115 5.15 -20.90 -23.01
N ASN A 116 3.88 -20.63 -23.31
CA ASN A 116 3.43 -20.58 -24.70
C ASN A 116 3.38 -19.15 -25.27
N LEU A 117 3.14 -18.14 -24.43
CA LEU A 117 3.03 -16.75 -24.89
C LEU A 117 4.35 -16.20 -25.46
N PRO A 118 5.53 -16.42 -24.84
CA PRO A 118 6.79 -16.00 -25.43
C PRO A 118 7.07 -16.70 -26.76
N ARG A 119 6.72 -17.99 -26.89
CA ARG A 119 6.87 -18.74 -28.14
C ARG A 119 5.94 -18.23 -29.25
N LEU A 120 4.71 -17.86 -28.91
CA LEU A 120 3.79 -17.22 -29.85
C LEU A 120 4.34 -15.88 -30.36
N ASN A 121 4.83 -15.03 -29.45
CA ASN A 121 5.40 -13.72 -29.79
C ASN A 121 6.71 -13.83 -30.58
N ALA A 122 7.57 -14.81 -30.28
CA ALA A 122 8.80 -15.07 -31.03
C ALA A 122 8.57 -15.39 -32.52
N ARG A 123 7.34 -15.82 -32.89
CA ARG A 123 6.97 -16.04 -34.30
C ARG A 123 6.62 -14.75 -35.05
N GLY A 124 6.44 -13.62 -34.36
CA GLY A 124 6.10 -12.32 -34.97
C GLY A 124 4.75 -12.31 -35.69
N LEU A 125 3.80 -13.17 -35.28
CA LEU A 125 2.53 -13.35 -35.98
C LEU A 125 1.42 -12.48 -35.37
N GLY A 126 0.82 -11.62 -36.20
CA GLY A 126 -0.39 -10.86 -35.84
C GLY A 126 -1.69 -11.68 -35.91
N PRO A 127 -2.83 -11.10 -35.49
CA PRO A 127 -4.12 -11.80 -35.34
C PRO A 127 -4.57 -12.61 -36.56
N GLN A 128 -4.46 -12.06 -37.76
CA GLN A 128 -4.90 -12.73 -39.00
C GLN A 128 -4.03 -13.96 -39.35
N ALA A 129 -2.72 -13.86 -39.12
CA ALA A 129 -1.78 -14.94 -39.39
C ALA A 129 -1.94 -16.07 -38.37
N VAL A 130 -2.10 -15.73 -37.08
CA VAL A 130 -2.37 -16.72 -36.02
C VAL A 130 -3.70 -17.44 -36.24
N ALA A 131 -4.76 -16.70 -36.63
CA ALA A 131 -6.05 -17.30 -36.97
C ALA A 131 -5.96 -18.27 -38.15
N SER A 132 -5.20 -17.92 -39.19
CA SER A 132 -5.00 -18.79 -40.36
C SER A 132 -4.26 -20.08 -39.99
N LEU A 133 -3.19 -19.98 -39.19
CA LEU A 133 -2.43 -21.14 -38.71
C LEU A 133 -3.22 -22.03 -37.75
N GLN A 134 -4.07 -21.43 -36.90
CA GLN A 134 -4.95 -22.18 -36.01
C GLN A 134 -5.96 -23.03 -36.77
N ARG A 135 -6.48 -22.51 -37.90
CA ARG A 135 -7.47 -23.18 -38.77
C ARG A 135 -6.88 -24.24 -39.70
N PHE A 136 -5.74 -23.95 -40.33
CA PHE A 136 -5.26 -24.75 -41.48
C PHE A 136 -3.92 -25.47 -41.24
N GLY A 137 -3.24 -25.24 -40.12
CA GLY A 137 -1.87 -25.74 -39.89
C GLY A 137 -0.84 -25.07 -40.81
N ASP A 138 0.42 -25.51 -40.79
CA ASP A 138 1.54 -24.94 -41.58
C ASP A 138 1.42 -25.11 -43.11
N VAL A 139 0.22 -25.39 -43.63
CA VAL A 139 -0.04 -25.51 -45.05
C VAL A 139 -0.21 -24.10 -45.65
N GLY A 140 0.90 -23.48 -46.09
CA GLY A 140 0.85 -22.40 -47.08
C GLY A 140 1.42 -21.03 -46.72
N VAL A 141 2.28 -20.89 -45.70
CA VAL A 141 3.02 -19.62 -45.55
C VAL A 141 4.22 -19.61 -46.51
N ALA A 142 4.05 -18.99 -47.67
CA ALA A 142 5.12 -18.83 -48.66
C ALA A 142 6.30 -18.00 -48.11
N ARG A 143 7.51 -18.42 -48.46
CA ARG A 143 8.80 -17.79 -48.10
C ARG A 143 8.87 -16.30 -48.50
N PRO A 144 9.67 -15.49 -47.79
CA PRO A 144 9.78 -14.05 -48.04
C PRO A 144 10.45 -13.76 -49.40
N MET A 145 9.94 -12.74 -50.09
CA MET A 145 10.50 -12.21 -51.33
C MET A 145 11.82 -11.44 -51.07
N PRO A 146 12.76 -11.43 -52.02
CA PRO A 146 14.04 -10.74 -51.86
C PRO A 146 13.88 -9.21 -51.90
N ALA A 147 14.80 -8.53 -51.22
CA ALA A 147 14.82 -7.07 -51.05
C ALA A 147 14.94 -6.34 -52.41
N PRO A 148 14.17 -5.27 -52.64
CA PRO A 148 14.37 -4.41 -53.80
C PRO A 148 15.58 -3.47 -53.57
N GLU A 149 16.35 -3.27 -54.64
CA GLU A 149 17.44 -2.28 -54.72
C GLU A 149 16.95 -0.84 -54.46
N PRO A 150 17.84 0.06 -53.99
CA PRO A 150 17.45 1.38 -53.51
C PRO A 150 17.02 2.27 -54.67
N LYS A 151 15.72 2.54 -54.77
CA LYS A 151 15.20 3.70 -55.49
C LYS A 151 15.17 4.87 -54.52
N LEU A 152 15.82 5.98 -54.89
CA LEU A 152 15.73 7.25 -54.17
C LEU A 152 14.25 7.56 -53.91
N SER A 153 13.84 7.46 -52.65
CA SER A 153 12.54 7.92 -52.20
C SER A 153 12.54 9.45 -52.29
N THR A 154 11.47 10.02 -52.85
CA THR A 154 11.10 11.41 -52.55
C THR A 154 11.14 11.61 -51.03
N PRO A 155 11.62 12.76 -50.52
CA PRO A 155 11.73 12.97 -49.10
C PRO A 155 10.38 12.68 -48.44
N PRO A 156 10.34 12.02 -47.27
CA PRO A 156 9.11 11.95 -46.49
C PRO A 156 8.59 13.39 -46.31
N PRO A 157 7.26 13.61 -46.25
CA PRO A 157 6.75 14.88 -45.77
C PRO A 157 7.50 15.18 -44.47
N VAL A 158 8.10 16.37 -44.40
CA VAL A 158 8.77 16.84 -43.19
C VAL A 158 7.78 16.55 -42.06
N PRO A 159 8.16 15.76 -41.04
CA PRO A 159 7.30 15.61 -39.89
C PRO A 159 6.95 17.02 -39.45
N GLU A 160 5.65 17.31 -39.30
CA GLU A 160 5.25 18.43 -38.43
C GLU A 160 6.17 18.33 -37.22
N THR A 161 6.85 19.44 -36.95
CA THR A 161 7.89 19.64 -35.93
C THR A 161 7.96 18.49 -34.95
N PRO A 162 9.10 17.77 -34.77
CA PRO A 162 9.18 16.67 -33.81
C PRO A 162 8.46 17.12 -32.53
N PRO A 163 7.50 16.32 -32.01
CA PRO A 163 6.69 16.76 -30.88
C PRO A 163 7.66 17.31 -29.85
N ALA A 164 7.43 18.56 -29.46
CA ALA A 164 8.30 19.26 -28.53
C ALA A 164 8.64 18.29 -27.39
N PRO A 165 9.89 18.27 -26.88
CA PRO A 165 10.27 17.33 -25.82
C PRO A 165 9.18 17.35 -24.75
N GLN A 166 8.50 16.21 -24.55
CA GLN A 166 7.43 16.12 -23.57
C GLN A 166 8.04 16.43 -22.22
N ARG A 167 7.71 17.62 -21.70
CA ARG A 167 8.10 18.09 -20.38
C ARG A 167 7.74 17.00 -19.35
N ALA A 168 8.66 16.66 -18.46
CA ALA A 168 8.47 15.59 -17.49
C ALA A 168 8.38 16.20 -16.08
N LEU A 169 7.21 16.13 -15.45
CA LEU A 169 7.02 16.65 -14.09
C LEU A 169 7.21 15.55 -13.06
N GLN A 170 7.71 15.96 -11.90
CA GLN A 170 7.94 15.10 -10.74
C GLN A 170 7.15 15.65 -9.55
N ILE A 171 6.05 14.99 -9.21
CA ILE A 171 5.14 15.41 -8.16
C ILE A 171 5.41 14.58 -6.91
N GLY A 172 5.94 15.23 -5.87
CA GLY A 172 6.12 14.62 -4.55
C GLY A 172 4.89 14.92 -3.69
N VAL A 173 4.21 13.90 -3.16
CA VAL A 173 3.04 14.08 -2.29
C VAL A 173 3.33 13.54 -0.90
N PHE A 174 3.20 14.40 0.12
CA PHE A 174 3.71 14.16 1.47
C PHE A 174 2.58 14.20 2.50
N PHE A 175 2.07 13.04 2.92
CA PHE A 175 0.95 12.92 3.86
C PHE A 175 1.42 12.80 5.32
N ASP A 176 1.21 13.84 6.12
CA ASP A 176 1.69 13.85 7.50
C ASP A 176 0.83 13.05 8.50
N GLY A 177 1.38 12.77 9.68
CA GLY A 177 0.78 12.00 10.77
C GLY A 177 -0.41 12.70 11.43
N THR A 178 -1.25 11.96 12.15
CA THR A 178 -2.40 12.55 12.85
C THR A 178 -1.95 13.55 13.91
N GLY A 179 -2.55 14.73 13.90
CA GLY A 179 -2.18 15.81 14.81
C GLY A 179 -0.90 16.56 14.41
N ASN A 180 -0.23 16.17 13.34
CA ASN A 180 0.97 16.84 12.83
C ASN A 180 0.64 17.86 11.74
N ASN A 181 1.27 19.03 11.83
CA ASN A 181 1.15 20.07 10.83
C ASN A 181 2.45 20.88 10.79
N MET A 182 3.26 20.67 9.76
CA MET A 182 4.53 21.36 9.52
C MET A 182 4.51 22.87 9.83
N PHE A 183 3.49 23.61 9.39
CA PHE A 183 3.43 25.06 9.59
C PHE A 183 3.15 25.45 11.04
N ASN A 184 2.30 24.69 11.72
CA ASN A 184 1.97 24.92 13.13
C ASN A 184 3.10 24.43 14.04
N ASP A 185 3.61 23.22 13.78
CA ASP A 185 4.60 22.54 14.62
C ASP A 185 5.94 23.31 14.62
N ARG A 186 6.32 23.98 13.52
CA ARG A 186 7.50 24.89 13.49
C ARG A 186 7.42 26.07 14.45
N GLN A 187 6.22 26.43 14.90
CA GLN A 187 6.00 27.58 15.76
C GLN A 187 5.83 27.17 17.24
N LEU A 188 5.73 25.88 17.52
CA LEU A 188 5.48 25.36 18.85
C LEU A 188 6.78 24.83 19.48
N PRO A 189 7.11 25.20 20.73
CA PRO A 189 8.38 24.82 21.33
C PRO A 189 8.36 23.43 22.00
N ASP A 190 7.20 22.77 22.04
CA ASP A 190 6.95 21.49 22.72
C ASP A 190 6.92 20.29 21.75
N ARG A 191 7.21 20.52 20.46
CA ARG A 191 7.19 19.48 19.42
C ARG A 191 8.10 19.88 18.26
N ASP A 192 8.45 18.88 17.46
CA ASP A 192 9.20 19.06 16.22
C ASP A 192 8.32 18.74 15.01
N ILE A 193 8.76 19.11 13.82
CA ILE A 193 8.17 18.62 12.57
C ILE A 193 8.51 17.15 12.33
N THR A 194 7.67 16.48 11.55
CA THR A 194 7.86 15.05 11.23
C THR A 194 8.90 14.83 10.14
N ASN A 195 9.32 13.58 9.96
CA ASN A 195 10.18 13.17 8.86
C ASN A 195 9.52 13.34 7.49
N VAL A 196 8.18 13.32 7.41
CA VAL A 196 7.45 13.63 6.18
C VAL A 196 7.62 15.10 5.81
N ALA A 197 7.48 16.01 6.78
CA ALA A 197 7.73 17.43 6.59
C ALA A 197 9.20 17.71 6.22
N LYS A 198 10.16 17.05 6.89
CA LYS A 198 11.59 17.17 6.58
C LYS A 198 11.92 16.67 5.16
N LEU A 199 11.31 15.57 4.70
CA LEU A 199 11.47 15.09 3.33
C LEU A 199 10.81 16.02 2.30
N HIS A 200 9.68 16.63 2.65
CA HIS A 200 9.04 17.65 1.82
C HIS A 200 9.98 18.85 1.60
N ASP A 201 10.60 19.37 2.67
CA ASP A 201 11.57 20.49 2.56
C ASP A 201 12.80 20.14 1.70
N LEU A 202 13.21 18.87 1.73
CA LEU A 202 14.32 18.37 0.93
C LEU A 202 13.94 18.15 -0.54
N TYR A 203 12.67 18.00 -0.87
CA TYR A 203 12.24 17.76 -2.24
C TYR A 203 12.41 19.02 -3.09
N ARG A 204 12.89 18.88 -4.33
CA ARG A 204 13.06 20.02 -5.24
C ARG A 204 11.73 20.69 -5.54
N ASP A 205 11.75 22.02 -5.66
CA ASP A 205 10.59 22.87 -5.93
C ASP A 205 10.84 23.87 -7.08
N ASP A 206 11.82 23.55 -7.95
CA ASP A 206 12.09 24.28 -9.19
C ASP A 206 11.22 23.75 -10.35
N ASP A 207 11.16 24.48 -11.47
CA ASP A 207 10.16 24.41 -12.58
C ASP A 207 9.35 23.10 -12.75
N ASP A 208 10.01 21.94 -12.84
CA ASP A 208 9.38 20.64 -13.16
C ASP A 208 9.08 19.78 -11.91
N TYR A 209 9.32 20.30 -10.71
CA TYR A 209 9.25 19.58 -9.45
C TYR A 209 8.23 20.23 -8.53
N TYR A 210 7.23 19.45 -8.11
CA TYR A 210 6.10 19.94 -7.34
C TYR A 210 5.98 19.16 -6.03
N PRO A 211 6.51 19.68 -4.91
CA PRO A 211 6.25 19.13 -3.60
C PRO A 211 4.89 19.61 -3.08
N ILE A 212 4.01 18.66 -2.77
CA ILE A 212 2.68 18.90 -2.20
C ILE A 212 2.69 18.35 -0.78
N TYR A 213 2.59 19.24 0.19
CA TYR A 213 2.45 18.88 1.59
C TYR A 213 0.97 18.76 1.98
N ILE A 214 0.59 17.61 2.54
CA ILE A 214 -0.75 17.34 3.05
C ILE A 214 -0.67 17.18 4.56
N GLN A 215 -1.23 18.15 5.28
CA GLN A 215 -1.24 18.16 6.73
C GLN A 215 -1.95 16.95 7.35
N GLY A 216 -1.61 16.66 8.60
CA GLY A 216 -2.15 15.55 9.37
C GLY A 216 -3.66 15.58 9.53
N VAL A 217 -4.25 14.39 9.63
CA VAL A 217 -5.65 14.23 10.05
C VAL A 217 -5.88 14.95 11.38
N GLY A 218 -6.99 15.68 11.47
CA GLY A 218 -7.36 16.50 12.63
C GLY A 218 -6.37 17.61 12.92
N THR A 219 -6.00 18.42 11.92
CA THR A 219 -5.23 19.67 12.09
C THR A 219 -5.72 20.75 11.13
N ILE A 220 -5.58 22.02 11.50
CA ILE A 220 -5.88 23.15 10.63
C ILE A 220 -4.70 24.13 10.70
N THR A 221 -4.17 24.52 9.55
CA THR A 221 -3.06 25.48 9.46
C THR A 221 -3.49 26.87 9.94
N GLY A 222 -2.71 27.46 10.85
CA GLY A 222 -2.85 28.88 11.22
C GLY A 222 -4.07 29.24 12.07
N ARG A 223 -4.80 28.26 12.65
CA ARG A 223 -5.86 28.54 13.63
C ARG A 223 -5.33 28.37 15.05
N GLU A 224 -5.35 29.43 15.84
CA GLU A 224 -4.84 29.48 17.23
C GLU A 224 -5.97 29.33 18.29
N SER A 225 -5.66 28.71 19.44
CA SER A 225 -6.34 28.71 20.75
C SER A 225 -5.41 29.29 21.82
N GLU A 226 -5.96 29.47 23.02
CA GLU A 226 -5.20 29.70 24.25
C GLU A 226 -4.10 28.65 24.50
N ASP A 227 -4.23 27.42 23.99
CA ASP A 227 -3.28 26.30 24.17
C ASP A 227 -2.39 26.01 22.94
N GLY A 228 -2.39 26.85 21.89
CA GLY A 228 -1.59 26.66 20.67
C GLY A 228 -2.43 26.55 19.39
N PHE A 229 -2.07 25.72 18.41
CA PHE A 229 -2.88 25.58 17.18
C PHE A 229 -4.05 24.59 17.35
N ILE A 230 -5.26 25.00 16.99
CA ILE A 230 -6.50 24.21 17.07
C ILE A 230 -6.71 23.39 15.79
N ALA A 231 -6.84 22.07 15.95
CA ALA A 231 -7.77 21.31 15.13
C ALA A 231 -9.16 21.48 15.73
N SER A 232 -10.18 21.87 14.96
CA SER A 232 -11.54 22.09 15.52
C SER A 232 -11.88 20.94 16.47
N GLU A 233 -12.30 21.25 17.69
CA GLU A 233 -12.43 20.36 18.87
C GLU A 233 -13.30 19.11 18.65
N ASP A 234 -12.88 18.24 17.74
CA ASP A 234 -13.52 16.99 17.43
C ASP A 234 -12.55 15.89 17.83
N LEU A 235 -12.43 15.71 19.16
CA LEU A 235 -11.72 14.60 19.79
C LEU A 235 -12.16 13.26 19.19
N ALA A 236 -13.42 13.15 18.75
CA ALA A 236 -13.94 11.99 18.03
C ALA A 236 -13.31 11.86 16.63
N GLY A 237 -13.13 12.97 15.89
CA GLY A 237 -12.49 12.97 14.58
C GLY A 237 -10.99 12.66 14.61
N LEU A 238 -10.25 13.16 15.61
CA LEU A 238 -8.86 12.76 15.87
C LEU A 238 -8.75 11.28 16.26
N GLY A 239 -9.69 10.78 17.06
CA GLY A 239 -9.75 9.38 17.46
C GLY A 239 -10.03 8.44 16.28
N THR A 240 -11.07 8.74 15.49
CA THR A 240 -11.57 7.88 14.40
C THR A 240 -10.90 8.12 13.06
N GLY A 241 -10.20 9.25 12.88
CA GLY A 241 -9.56 9.60 11.62
C GLY A 241 -10.50 10.10 10.52
N VAL A 242 -11.79 10.28 10.82
CA VAL A 242 -12.82 10.80 9.92
C VAL A 242 -13.48 12.02 10.54
N GLY A 243 -14.16 12.83 9.74
CA GLY A 243 -14.71 14.11 10.19
C GLY A 243 -14.34 15.25 9.23
N PRO A 244 -14.69 16.51 9.55
CA PRO A 244 -14.41 17.67 8.70
C PRO A 244 -12.92 17.80 8.35
N GLU A 245 -12.03 17.44 9.28
CA GLU A 245 -10.58 17.46 9.14
C GLU A 245 -9.98 16.03 9.03
N GLY A 246 -10.83 15.07 8.63
CA GLY A 246 -10.52 13.64 8.53
C GLY A 246 -9.69 13.25 7.30
N GLY A 247 -9.48 11.94 7.13
CA GLY A 247 -8.76 11.38 5.99
C GLY A 247 -9.32 11.77 4.63
N HIS A 248 -10.65 11.87 4.49
CA HIS A 248 -11.31 12.27 3.24
C HIS A 248 -10.97 13.70 2.83
N ALA A 249 -10.90 14.62 3.80
CA ALA A 249 -10.50 16.00 3.55
C ALA A 249 -9.04 16.08 3.05
N ARG A 250 -8.16 15.24 3.59
CA ARG A 250 -6.75 15.15 3.16
C ARG A 250 -6.59 14.55 1.76
N ILE A 251 -7.39 13.53 1.41
CA ILE A 251 -7.42 12.99 0.04
C ILE A 251 -8.00 14.01 -0.94
N GLU A 252 -9.07 14.72 -0.56
CA GLU A 252 -9.64 15.78 -1.39
C GLU A 252 -8.63 16.91 -1.64
N GLN A 253 -7.90 17.34 -0.61
CA GLN A 253 -6.80 18.32 -0.75
C GLN A 253 -5.74 17.82 -1.74
N ALA A 254 -5.22 16.60 -1.54
CA ALA A 254 -4.20 16.02 -2.41
C ALA A 254 -4.66 15.90 -3.87
N LEU A 255 -5.91 15.49 -4.10
CA LEU A 255 -6.48 15.41 -5.44
C LEU A 255 -6.64 16.79 -6.06
N THR A 256 -7.02 17.81 -5.29
CA THR A 256 -7.17 19.19 -5.77
C THR A 256 -5.82 19.75 -6.19
N ASP A 257 -4.80 19.68 -5.32
CA ASP A 257 -3.47 20.23 -5.58
C ASP A 257 -2.80 19.52 -6.78
N VAL A 258 -2.92 18.18 -6.84
CA VAL A 258 -2.41 17.42 -8.00
C VAL A 258 -3.16 17.81 -9.26
N ARG A 259 -4.49 17.90 -9.21
CA ARG A 259 -5.30 18.23 -10.38
C ARG A 259 -4.93 19.58 -10.97
N GLU A 260 -4.73 20.61 -10.15
CA GLU A 260 -4.28 21.93 -10.60
C GLU A 260 -2.98 21.83 -11.41
N ILE A 261 -1.97 21.15 -10.89
CA ILE A 261 -0.69 20.93 -11.60
C ILE A 261 -0.90 20.19 -12.92
N LEU A 262 -1.77 19.19 -12.95
CA LEU A 262 -2.03 18.40 -14.15
C LEU A 262 -2.80 19.18 -15.23
N GLU A 263 -3.75 20.02 -14.82
CA GLU A 263 -4.55 20.87 -15.72
C GLU A 263 -3.69 22.01 -16.30
N ASP A 264 -2.75 22.56 -15.52
CA ASP A 264 -1.76 23.54 -16.00
C ASP A 264 -0.71 22.93 -16.92
N ASN A 265 -0.56 21.59 -16.92
CA ASN A 265 0.45 20.86 -17.69
C ASN A 265 -0.14 19.66 -18.44
N PRO A 266 -1.04 19.90 -19.40
CA PRO A 266 -1.83 18.84 -20.04
C PRO A 266 -0.99 17.83 -20.83
N ASP A 267 0.13 18.29 -21.43
CA ASP A 267 0.98 17.49 -22.30
C ASP A 267 2.19 16.85 -21.57
N ALA A 268 2.31 17.08 -20.26
CA ALA A 268 3.47 16.64 -19.50
C ALA A 268 3.37 15.18 -19.03
N THR A 269 4.50 14.46 -19.13
CA THR A 269 4.66 13.14 -18.51
C THR A 269 4.84 13.31 -17.02
N ILE A 270 4.20 12.48 -16.20
CA ILE A 270 4.22 12.64 -14.74
C ILE A 270 4.86 11.44 -14.07
N THR A 271 5.71 11.73 -13.08
CA THR A 271 6.21 10.77 -12.11
C THR A 271 5.77 11.21 -10.72
N PHE A 272 5.22 10.28 -9.94
CA PHE A 272 4.84 10.51 -8.54
C PHE A 272 5.85 9.87 -7.58
N ASP A 273 6.19 10.60 -6.52
CA ASP A 273 6.77 10.04 -5.31
C ASP A 273 5.83 10.33 -4.15
N VAL A 274 5.43 9.30 -3.39
CA VAL A 274 4.43 9.45 -2.34
C VAL A 274 5.03 9.06 -1.01
N PHE A 275 4.96 9.96 -0.03
CA PHE A 275 5.43 9.73 1.32
C PHE A 275 4.29 9.84 2.31
N GLY A 276 4.38 9.12 3.43
CA GLY A 276 3.50 9.41 4.55
C GLY A 276 3.88 8.76 5.86
N PHE A 277 3.35 9.30 6.96
CA PHE A 277 3.58 8.82 8.32
C PHE A 277 2.25 8.47 9.01
N SER A 278 2.19 7.36 9.75
CA SER A 278 1.03 6.99 10.56
C SER A 278 -0.24 6.81 9.72
N ARG A 279 -1.33 7.52 10.05
CA ARG A 279 -2.53 7.65 9.20
C ARG A 279 -2.24 8.36 7.88
N GLY A 280 -1.30 9.30 7.82
CA GLY A 280 -0.79 9.86 6.58
C GLY A 280 -0.18 8.79 5.66
N ALA A 281 0.53 7.81 6.21
CA ALA A 281 1.02 6.66 5.43
C ALA A 281 -0.13 5.78 4.90
N ALA A 282 -1.21 5.66 5.68
CA ALA A 282 -2.42 4.96 5.25
C ALA A 282 -3.12 5.71 4.10
N LEU A 283 -3.19 7.05 4.17
CA LEU A 283 -3.66 7.91 3.09
C LEU A 283 -2.75 7.85 1.85
N ALA A 284 -1.42 7.79 2.04
CA ALA A 284 -0.47 7.61 0.95
C ALA A 284 -0.72 6.31 0.18
N ARG A 285 -0.94 5.18 0.89
CA ARG A 285 -1.32 3.90 0.26
C ARG A 285 -2.63 4.02 -0.52
N HIS A 286 -3.65 4.63 0.10
CA HIS A 286 -4.93 4.88 -0.57
C HIS A 286 -4.79 5.75 -1.82
N PHE A 287 -3.99 6.82 -1.73
CA PHE A 287 -3.72 7.74 -2.82
C PHE A 287 -2.97 7.06 -3.99
N VAL A 288 -2.00 6.19 -3.69
CA VAL A 288 -1.33 5.36 -4.71
C VAL A 288 -2.33 4.46 -5.44
N ASN A 289 -3.31 3.89 -4.73
CA ASN A 289 -4.39 3.12 -5.37
C ASN A 289 -5.34 4.00 -6.20
N LEU A 290 -5.51 5.27 -5.85
CA LEU A 290 -6.22 6.23 -6.67
C LEU A 290 -5.43 6.56 -7.94
N ILE A 291 -4.12 6.80 -7.86
CA ILE A 291 -3.24 6.99 -9.03
C ILE A 291 -3.32 5.76 -9.95
N HIS A 292 -3.28 4.55 -9.39
CA HIS A 292 -3.35 3.33 -10.19
C HIS A 292 -4.67 3.22 -10.98
N ARG A 293 -5.80 3.56 -10.35
CA ARG A 293 -7.14 3.50 -10.97
C ARG A 293 -7.45 4.70 -11.86
N TRP A 294 -6.80 5.83 -11.59
CA TRP A 294 -6.99 7.13 -12.25
C TRP A 294 -8.45 7.55 -12.44
N PRO A 295 -9.30 7.56 -11.39
CA PRO A 295 -10.70 7.94 -11.53
C PRO A 295 -10.84 9.44 -11.84
N GLU A 296 -11.79 9.80 -12.69
CA GLU A 296 -12.13 11.22 -12.95
C GLU A 296 -12.84 11.87 -11.76
N THR A 297 -13.64 11.09 -11.03
CA THR A 297 -14.40 11.53 -9.85
C THR A 297 -14.38 10.48 -8.75
N LEU A 298 -14.51 10.93 -7.51
CA LEU A 298 -14.60 10.08 -6.32
C LEU A 298 -15.86 10.42 -5.53
N LEU A 299 -16.50 9.42 -4.92
CA LEU A 299 -17.55 9.63 -3.92
C LEU A 299 -16.91 9.56 -2.54
N VAL A 300 -17.06 10.62 -1.75
CA VAL A 300 -16.56 10.70 -0.38
C VAL A 300 -17.69 11.07 0.58
N PRO A 301 -17.70 10.58 1.83
CA PRO A 301 -18.65 11.05 2.83
C PRO A 301 -18.44 12.53 3.15
N ASP A 302 -19.52 13.30 3.24
CA ASP A 302 -19.48 14.73 3.52
C ASP A 302 -19.70 15.02 5.01
N PHE A 303 -18.59 15.09 5.74
CA PHE A 303 -18.59 15.38 7.17
C PHE A 303 -18.73 16.87 7.50
N ARG A 304 -18.77 17.78 6.51
CA ARG A 304 -18.99 19.23 6.78
C ARG A 304 -20.39 19.52 7.30
N LEU A 305 -21.32 18.59 7.07
CA LEU A 305 -22.72 18.67 7.46
C LEU A 305 -23.02 17.88 8.74
N ASP A 306 -22.00 17.54 9.54
CA ASP A 306 -22.12 16.54 10.60
C ASP A 306 -23.31 16.82 11.54
N ARG A 307 -24.23 15.85 11.56
CA ARG A 307 -25.38 15.81 12.46
C ARG A 307 -25.22 14.53 13.28
N PRO A 308 -25.05 14.61 14.60
CA PRO A 308 -24.87 13.45 15.46
C PRO A 308 -25.96 12.39 15.20
N GLY A 309 -25.54 11.16 14.88
CA GLY A 309 -26.42 10.00 14.71
C GLY A 309 -26.91 9.70 13.29
N TYR A 310 -26.50 10.47 12.26
CA TYR A 310 -26.79 10.17 10.85
C TYR A 310 -25.53 9.72 10.10
N GLN A 311 -25.68 8.79 9.15
CA GLN A 311 -24.61 8.52 8.18
C GLN A 311 -24.42 9.78 7.32
N PRO A 312 -23.17 10.29 7.18
CA PRO A 312 -22.90 11.44 6.34
C PRO A 312 -23.31 11.14 4.89
N PRO A 313 -23.97 12.08 4.19
CA PRO A 313 -24.30 11.90 2.78
C PRO A 313 -23.02 11.77 1.94
N LEU A 314 -23.10 11.08 0.81
CA LEU A 314 -21.98 11.01 -0.14
C LEU A 314 -21.98 12.25 -1.04
N ARG A 315 -20.79 12.82 -1.22
CA ARG A 315 -20.53 13.93 -2.12
C ARG A 315 -19.56 13.49 -3.21
N ARG A 316 -19.85 13.88 -4.45
CA ARG A 316 -18.96 13.67 -5.59
C ARG A 316 -17.92 14.77 -5.63
N ILE A 317 -16.65 14.39 -5.72
CA ILE A 317 -15.51 15.28 -5.91
C ILE A 317 -14.81 14.98 -7.22
N LEU A 318 -14.14 15.99 -7.76
CA LEU A 318 -13.23 15.85 -8.89
C LEU A 318 -11.94 15.18 -8.38
N ALA A 319 -11.44 14.18 -9.12
CA ALA A 319 -10.20 13.48 -8.81
C ALA A 319 -9.13 13.81 -9.87
N PHE A 320 -8.86 12.93 -10.83
CA PHE A 320 -7.88 13.22 -11.88
C PHE A 320 -8.52 13.75 -13.17
N PRO A 321 -7.81 14.54 -14.00
CA PRO A 321 -8.30 14.92 -15.33
C PRO A 321 -8.21 13.73 -16.32
N PRO A 322 -9.11 13.65 -17.31
CA PRO A 322 -9.12 12.58 -18.31
C PRO A 322 -8.01 12.79 -19.33
N ARG A 323 -6.92 12.02 -19.22
CA ARG A 323 -5.80 12.05 -20.19
C ARG A 323 -5.13 10.68 -20.35
N PRO A 324 -4.43 10.42 -21.46
CA PRO A 324 -3.66 9.19 -21.64
C PRO A 324 -2.45 9.21 -20.70
N ILE A 325 -2.23 8.14 -19.92
CA ILE A 325 -1.09 8.13 -18.99
C ILE A 325 -0.29 6.85 -19.08
N PRO A 326 1.04 6.94 -19.26
CA PRO A 326 1.90 5.77 -19.21
C PRO A 326 1.89 5.13 -17.83
N PHE A 327 1.98 3.80 -17.82
CA PHE A 327 2.05 2.98 -16.61
C PHE A 327 3.46 2.40 -16.47
N PRO A 328 4.06 2.32 -15.26
CA PRO A 328 3.60 2.86 -13.97
C PRO A 328 3.97 4.34 -13.78
N GLN A 329 3.15 5.08 -13.02
CA GLN A 329 3.36 6.51 -12.74
C GLN A 329 4.06 6.78 -11.41
N VAL A 330 3.99 5.84 -10.46
CA VAL A 330 4.57 6.00 -9.11
C VAL A 330 5.96 5.38 -9.08
N ARG A 331 6.97 6.21 -8.87
CA ARG A 331 8.37 5.80 -8.78
C ARG A 331 8.69 5.29 -7.37
N PHE A 332 8.36 6.05 -6.34
CA PHE A 332 8.69 5.71 -4.97
C PHE A 332 7.51 5.89 -4.03
N VAL A 333 7.35 4.95 -3.09
CA VAL A 333 6.42 5.06 -1.95
C VAL A 333 7.20 4.88 -0.66
N GLY A 334 7.31 5.94 0.13
CA GLY A 334 8.04 5.96 1.41
C GLY A 334 7.10 6.09 2.60
N LEU A 335 6.97 5.02 3.39
CA LEU A 335 6.03 4.94 4.51
C LEU A 335 6.76 4.91 5.84
N PHE A 336 6.32 5.72 6.79
CA PHE A 336 6.72 5.65 8.19
C PHE A 336 5.55 5.06 8.98
N ASP A 337 5.73 3.85 9.47
CA ASP A 337 4.91 3.17 10.47
C ASP A 337 3.39 3.28 10.24
N THR A 338 2.91 2.69 9.14
CA THR A 338 1.51 2.85 8.71
C THR A 338 0.50 2.38 9.75
N VAL A 339 -0.46 3.25 10.07
CA VAL A 339 -1.60 2.96 10.96
C VAL A 339 -2.89 3.30 10.22
N GLY A 340 -3.74 2.29 9.96
CA GLY A 340 -5.05 2.47 9.33
C GLY A 340 -6.03 3.19 10.27
N SER A 341 -6.54 2.48 11.29
CA SER A 341 -7.39 3.00 12.38
C SER A 341 -8.45 4.05 11.96
N PHE A 342 -8.95 3.99 10.72
CA PHE A 342 -10.04 4.84 10.25
C PHE A 342 -11.37 4.27 10.73
N TYR A 343 -12.28 5.12 11.17
CA TYR A 343 -13.58 4.83 11.77
C TYR A 343 -13.53 4.03 13.09
N TRP A 344 -12.84 2.89 13.11
CA TRP A 344 -12.67 2.01 14.28
C TRP A 344 -11.19 1.83 14.64
N PRO A 345 -10.67 2.65 15.57
CA PRO A 345 -9.28 2.58 16.01
C PRO A 345 -8.89 1.19 16.52
N GLY A 346 -7.68 0.74 16.15
CA GLY A 346 -7.17 -0.58 16.55
C GLY A 346 -7.68 -1.76 15.74
N THR A 347 -8.43 -1.53 14.66
CA THR A 347 -8.99 -2.58 13.79
C THR A 347 -8.53 -2.44 12.34
N ALA A 348 -8.58 -3.53 11.58
CA ALA A 348 -8.41 -3.54 10.12
C ALA A 348 -9.75 -3.33 9.40
N ARG A 349 -10.57 -2.38 9.89
CA ARG A 349 -11.85 -2.03 9.26
C ARG A 349 -11.78 -0.57 8.88
N ASN A 350 -11.10 -0.30 7.77
CA ASN A 350 -10.85 1.06 7.29
C ASN A 350 -11.93 1.54 6.29
N LEU A 351 -12.95 0.70 6.05
CA LEU A 351 -14.07 0.92 5.14
C LEU A 351 -13.63 1.26 3.71
N ASP A 352 -13.76 2.53 3.32
CA ASP A 352 -13.50 3.04 1.98
C ASP A 352 -12.04 3.42 1.75
N PHE A 353 -11.22 3.46 2.81
CA PHE A 353 -9.76 3.62 2.69
C PHE A 353 -9.09 2.28 2.33
N ASP A 354 -8.81 2.10 1.04
CA ASP A 354 -8.02 0.97 0.53
C ASP A 354 -6.53 1.09 0.90
N LEU A 355 -6.09 0.30 1.88
CA LEU A 355 -4.70 0.22 2.31
C LEU A 355 -3.91 -0.89 1.61
N TYR A 356 -4.53 -1.74 0.79
CA TYR A 356 -3.76 -2.76 0.09
C TYR A 356 -2.81 -2.10 -0.92
N ILE A 357 -1.55 -2.54 -1.00
CA ILE A 357 -0.64 -2.04 -2.05
C ILE A 357 -0.15 -3.21 -2.90
N ALA A 358 -0.51 -3.20 -4.18
CA ALA A 358 -0.16 -4.24 -5.13
C ALA A 358 1.30 -4.11 -5.58
N SER A 359 1.91 -5.22 -6.01
CA SER A 359 3.30 -5.22 -6.48
C SER A 359 3.55 -4.25 -7.64
N GLY A 360 2.55 -4.01 -8.49
CA GLY A 360 2.61 -3.08 -9.62
C GLY A 360 2.20 -1.65 -9.28
N SER A 361 1.84 -1.34 -8.05
CA SER A 361 1.37 0.01 -7.66
C SER A 361 2.48 1.07 -7.70
N ALA A 362 3.75 0.67 -7.52
CA ALA A 362 4.90 1.57 -7.59
C ALA A 362 6.19 0.81 -7.97
N ALA A 363 7.18 1.52 -8.53
CA ALA A 363 8.47 0.93 -8.87
C ALA A 363 9.27 0.51 -7.62
N ARG A 364 9.12 1.23 -6.50
CA ARG A 364 9.72 0.89 -5.20
C ARG A 364 8.79 1.28 -4.05
N VAL A 365 8.60 0.39 -3.09
CA VAL A 365 7.84 0.63 -1.86
C VAL A 365 8.73 0.34 -0.66
N VAL A 366 8.87 1.29 0.26
CA VAL A 366 9.63 1.13 1.50
C VAL A 366 8.78 1.53 2.68
N GLN A 367 8.76 0.71 3.71
CA GLN A 367 8.11 1.03 4.98
C GLN A 367 9.10 0.86 6.14
N LEU A 368 9.30 1.92 6.92
CA LEU A 368 10.02 1.85 8.20
C LEU A 368 9.02 1.62 9.32
N THR A 369 9.27 0.68 10.23
CA THR A 369 8.30 0.30 11.28
C THR A 369 8.90 0.38 12.67
N ALA A 370 8.09 0.80 13.65
CA ALA A 370 8.49 0.95 15.04
C ALA A 370 8.50 -0.40 15.78
N HIS A 371 9.66 -0.80 16.31
CA HIS A 371 9.82 -2.05 17.05
C HIS A 371 9.16 -2.01 18.44
N HIS A 372 9.22 -0.87 19.14
CA HIS A 372 8.78 -0.73 20.54
C HIS A 372 7.35 -0.18 20.69
N GLU A 373 6.65 0.07 19.58
CA GLU A 373 5.27 0.54 19.62
C GLU A 373 4.33 -0.59 20.07
N ILE A 374 3.55 -0.37 21.13
CA ILE A 374 2.65 -1.40 21.69
C ILE A 374 1.22 -0.91 21.89
N ARG A 375 0.88 0.33 21.50
CA ARG A 375 -0.46 0.89 21.72
C ARG A 375 -1.50 0.17 20.88
N ARG A 376 -2.62 -0.15 21.53
CA ARG A 376 -3.77 -0.84 20.94
C ARG A 376 -4.39 -0.13 19.73
N ASN A 377 -4.40 1.20 19.74
CA ASN A 377 -4.98 1.99 18.65
C ASN A 377 -3.98 2.32 17.53
N PHE A 378 -2.73 1.83 17.65
CA PHE A 378 -1.65 2.00 16.67
C PHE A 378 -1.21 0.65 16.07
N PRO A 379 -2.13 -0.21 15.61
CA PRO A 379 -1.74 -1.45 14.96
C PRO A 379 -0.97 -1.12 13.67
N LEU A 380 0.07 -1.90 13.41
CA LEU A 380 0.84 -1.76 12.17
C LEU A 380 0.03 -2.34 11.01
N SER A 381 -0.17 -1.54 9.96
CA SER A 381 -0.57 -2.06 8.64
C SER A 381 0.70 -2.41 7.87
N SER A 382 1.09 -3.68 7.85
CA SER A 382 2.29 -4.15 7.16
C SER A 382 2.11 -4.07 5.63
N ILE A 383 3.21 -3.97 4.89
CA ILE A 383 3.26 -4.17 3.43
C ILE A 383 3.59 -5.63 3.05
N ALA A 384 3.89 -6.47 4.03
CA ALA A 384 4.04 -7.91 3.88
C ALA A 384 2.69 -8.64 3.97
N ASP A 385 2.59 -9.77 3.28
CA ASP A 385 1.43 -10.65 3.33
C ASP A 385 1.29 -11.37 4.68
N ALA A 386 0.28 -12.23 4.82
CA ALA A 386 0.02 -12.96 6.06
C ALA A 386 1.13 -13.94 6.46
N GLN A 387 2.05 -14.26 5.54
CA GLN A 387 3.20 -15.12 5.75
C GLN A 387 4.48 -14.31 6.00
N GLY A 388 4.39 -12.97 5.98
CA GLY A 388 5.54 -12.08 6.14
C GLY A 388 6.37 -11.90 4.87
N ASN A 389 5.85 -12.29 3.70
CA ASN A 389 6.54 -12.07 2.42
C ASN A 389 6.04 -10.80 1.75
N HIS A 390 6.89 -10.19 0.93
CA HIS A 390 6.50 -9.08 0.06
C HIS A 390 7.20 -9.19 -1.30
N PRO A 391 6.69 -8.52 -2.35
CA PRO A 391 7.34 -8.44 -3.65
C PRO A 391 8.79 -7.94 -3.55
N GLY A 392 9.62 -8.26 -4.55
CA GLY A 392 11.04 -7.87 -4.57
C GLY A 392 11.29 -6.37 -4.65
N ASN A 393 10.32 -5.58 -5.11
CA ASN A 393 10.35 -4.11 -5.10
C ASN A 393 9.89 -3.50 -3.76
N PHE A 394 9.49 -4.31 -2.78
CA PHE A 394 9.05 -3.88 -1.47
C PHE A 394 10.16 -4.10 -0.43
N ALA A 395 10.21 -3.27 0.60
CA ALA A 395 11.05 -3.52 1.77
C ALA A 395 10.38 -2.96 3.03
N GLU A 396 10.15 -3.83 4.01
CA GLU A 396 9.70 -3.43 5.33
C GLU A 396 10.89 -3.54 6.30
N ILE A 397 11.33 -2.41 6.85
CA ILE A 397 12.54 -2.29 7.68
C ILE A 397 12.12 -1.93 9.10
N VAL A 398 12.41 -2.84 10.03
CA VAL A 398 12.12 -2.64 11.46
C VAL A 398 13.24 -1.82 12.09
N LEU A 399 12.90 -0.72 12.76
CA LEU A 399 13.84 0.16 13.45
C LEU A 399 13.54 0.25 14.95
N PRO A 400 14.57 0.46 15.80
CA PRO A 400 14.39 0.74 17.21
C PRO A 400 13.54 2.01 17.42
N GLY A 401 12.65 1.97 18.39
CA GLY A 401 11.84 3.11 18.80
C GLY A 401 10.33 2.85 18.77
N VAL A 402 9.57 3.80 19.31
CA VAL A 402 8.11 3.85 19.21
C VAL A 402 7.68 4.64 17.96
N HIS A 403 6.37 4.77 17.74
CA HIS A 403 5.79 5.36 16.52
C HIS A 403 6.44 6.67 16.04
N SER A 404 6.57 7.67 16.92
CA SER A 404 7.15 8.97 16.60
C SER A 404 8.68 9.01 16.69
N ASP A 405 9.32 7.96 17.22
CA ASP A 405 10.77 7.76 17.03
C ASP A 405 11.09 7.35 15.59
N ILE A 406 10.10 6.88 14.83
CA ILE A 406 10.26 6.55 13.41
C ILE A 406 9.74 7.69 12.52
N GLY A 407 8.56 8.22 12.85
CA GLY A 407 7.94 9.29 12.06
C GLY A 407 8.41 10.71 12.36
N GLY A 408 9.06 10.94 13.50
CA GLY A 408 9.33 12.28 14.02
C GLY A 408 8.14 12.88 14.79
N GLY A 409 8.32 14.13 15.24
CA GLY A 409 7.31 14.88 16.00
C GLY A 409 7.65 15.14 17.47
N TYR A 410 8.57 14.37 18.06
CA TYR A 410 9.05 14.64 19.42
C TYR A 410 10.05 15.79 19.43
N GLU A 411 9.97 16.64 20.46
CA GLU A 411 11.02 17.63 20.76
C GLU A 411 11.88 17.19 21.96
N ASN A 412 13.11 17.68 22.02
CA ASN A 412 13.99 17.50 23.15
C ASN A 412 13.40 18.17 24.41
N PRO A 413 13.54 17.55 25.59
CA PRO A 413 13.10 18.10 26.86
C PRO A 413 13.67 19.51 27.10
N ASN A 414 12.80 20.43 27.52
CA ASN A 414 13.17 21.79 27.85
C ASN A 414 12.64 22.12 29.25
N LEU A 415 13.55 22.10 30.23
CA LEU A 415 13.24 22.37 31.63
C LEU A 415 12.75 23.80 31.87
N GLU A 416 13.19 24.78 31.08
CA GLU A 416 12.77 26.18 31.21
C GLU A 416 11.31 26.38 30.80
N LEU A 417 10.82 25.56 29.86
CA LEU A 417 9.44 25.57 29.38
C LEU A 417 8.53 24.57 30.11
N GLY A 418 9.07 23.81 31.08
CA GLY A 418 8.32 22.77 31.78
C GLY A 418 7.87 21.62 30.88
N PHE A 419 8.48 21.46 29.71
CA PHE A 419 8.19 20.40 28.75
C PHE A 419 9.22 19.27 28.87
N THR A 420 8.74 18.05 29.07
CA THR A 420 9.62 16.88 29.17
C THR A 420 9.04 15.68 28.42
N ASN A 421 9.76 15.22 27.41
CA ASN A 421 9.60 13.88 26.88
C ASN A 421 10.45 12.89 27.70
N HIS A 422 9.90 11.70 27.95
CA HIS A 422 10.58 10.71 28.77
C HIS A 422 10.30 9.27 28.35
N GLU A 423 11.21 8.41 28.79
CA GLU A 423 11.08 6.97 28.89
C GLU A 423 10.60 6.63 30.30
N GLU A 424 9.61 5.75 30.44
CA GLU A 424 9.14 5.21 31.73
C GLU A 424 9.66 3.79 31.93
N LEU A 425 10.54 3.62 32.92
CA LEU A 425 11.09 2.33 33.29
C LEU A 425 10.45 1.85 34.59
N ILE A 426 9.76 0.71 34.54
CA ILE A 426 9.21 0.08 35.75
C ILE A 426 10.37 -0.60 36.50
N VAL A 427 10.81 0.03 37.57
CA VAL A 427 11.93 -0.46 38.40
C VAL A 427 11.45 -1.52 39.38
N ARG A 428 10.22 -1.37 39.89
CA ARG A 428 9.67 -2.29 40.90
C ARG A 428 8.15 -2.33 40.88
N ARG A 429 7.57 -3.52 41.01
CA ARG A 429 6.13 -3.72 41.30
C ARG A 429 5.95 -4.09 42.78
N ARG A 430 5.07 -3.38 43.48
CA ARG A 430 4.71 -3.60 44.89
C ARG A 430 3.25 -4.03 44.98
N ALA A 431 3.06 -5.34 45.09
CA ALA A 431 1.73 -5.94 45.06
C ALA A 431 0.86 -5.54 46.27
N GLY A 432 -0.43 -5.31 46.03
CA GLY A 432 -1.42 -5.07 47.08
C GLY A 432 -1.44 -3.68 47.72
N LEU A 433 -0.49 -2.79 47.36
CA LEU A 433 -0.41 -1.44 47.94
C LEU A 433 -1.30 -0.41 47.24
N GLY A 434 -1.87 -0.73 46.07
CA GLY A 434 -2.70 0.17 45.27
C GLY A 434 -4.15 0.31 45.76
N ALA A 435 -4.61 -0.59 46.63
CA ALA A 435 -6.01 -0.62 47.09
C ALA A 435 -6.33 0.30 48.28
N ASN A 436 -5.32 0.90 48.92
CA ASN A 436 -5.48 1.76 50.10
C ASN A 436 -4.69 3.06 49.92
N GLY A 437 -5.34 4.21 50.07
CA GLY A 437 -4.71 5.53 49.92
C GLY A 437 -3.54 5.78 50.87
N GLU A 438 -3.53 5.18 52.06
CA GLU A 438 -2.41 5.29 53.00
C GLU A 438 -1.19 4.50 52.52
N THR A 439 -1.39 3.29 52.01
CA THR A 439 -0.29 2.47 51.46
C THR A 439 0.27 3.08 50.19
N VAL A 440 -0.58 3.71 49.35
CA VAL A 440 -0.13 4.47 48.17
C VAL A 440 0.71 5.68 48.59
N ARG A 441 0.25 6.50 49.55
CA ARG A 441 1.01 7.68 50.03
C ARG A 441 2.38 7.28 50.61
N ARG A 442 2.43 6.19 51.38
CA ARG A 442 3.68 5.67 51.91
C ARG A 442 4.62 5.18 50.80
N ALA A 443 4.08 4.44 49.82
CA ALA A 443 4.86 4.00 48.67
C ALA A 443 5.38 5.19 47.83
N GLN A 444 4.58 6.24 47.66
CA GLN A 444 5.00 7.48 47.01
C GLN A 444 6.18 8.12 47.73
N ALA A 445 6.10 8.31 49.06
CA ALA A 445 7.19 8.90 49.83
C ALA A 445 8.48 8.07 49.77
N GLU A 446 8.36 6.73 49.86
CA GLU A 446 9.49 5.81 49.75
C GLU A 446 10.12 5.79 48.35
N ALA A 447 9.33 6.00 47.28
CA ALA A 447 9.82 6.12 45.91
C ALA A 447 10.49 7.48 45.67
N GLN A 448 9.86 8.57 46.10
CA GLN A 448 10.41 9.94 45.97
C GLN A 448 11.74 10.10 46.72
N ALA A 449 11.90 9.45 47.88
CA ALA A 449 13.17 9.42 48.60
C ALA A 449 14.32 8.77 47.80
N ARG A 450 14.00 7.99 46.76
CA ARG A 450 14.95 7.37 45.82
C ARG A 450 14.96 8.06 44.44
N GLY A 451 14.28 9.20 44.30
CA GLY A 451 14.14 9.91 43.01
C GLY A 451 13.25 9.18 42.00
N LEU A 452 12.35 8.30 42.47
CA LEU A 452 11.41 7.56 41.63
C LEU A 452 10.00 8.11 41.77
N ASP A 453 9.24 8.02 40.69
CA ASP A 453 7.80 8.22 40.71
C ASP A 453 7.07 6.91 41.04
N ILE A 454 5.77 7.01 41.30
CA ILE A 454 4.91 5.83 41.34
C ILE A 454 3.71 5.96 40.43
N ARG A 455 3.18 4.81 40.01
CA ARG A 455 1.90 4.68 39.32
C ARG A 455 1.10 3.57 39.95
N VAL A 456 -0.19 3.79 40.18
CA VAL A 456 -1.10 2.76 40.69
C VAL A 456 -1.62 1.94 39.51
N ASP A 457 -1.46 0.62 39.57
CA ASP A 457 -1.91 -0.33 38.55
C ASP A 457 -2.80 -1.37 39.23
N GLY A 458 -4.11 -1.09 39.28
CA GLY A 458 -5.10 -1.93 39.95
C GLY A 458 -4.83 -2.04 41.46
N ARG A 459 -4.44 -3.23 41.93
CA ARG A 459 -4.10 -3.45 43.35
C ARG A 459 -2.63 -3.19 43.67
N ASP A 460 -1.82 -2.88 42.69
CA ASP A 460 -0.37 -2.77 42.84
C ASP A 460 0.09 -1.30 42.71
N VAL A 461 1.28 -1.03 43.25
CA VAL A 461 2.02 0.21 43.00
C VAL A 461 3.26 -0.12 42.19
N LEU A 462 3.45 0.56 41.07
CA LEU A 462 4.64 0.50 40.23
C LEU A 462 5.55 1.67 40.60
N GLU A 463 6.82 1.41 40.90
CA GLU A 463 7.86 2.42 41.04
C GLU A 463 8.50 2.63 39.68
N ILE A 464 8.55 3.89 39.22
CA ILE A 464 8.91 4.28 37.86
C ILE A 464 10.11 5.22 37.93
N GLU A 465 11.12 4.88 37.15
CA GLU A 465 12.19 5.82 36.80
C GLU A 465 11.81 6.50 35.48
N ARG A 466 11.82 7.84 35.48
CA ARG A 466 11.61 8.64 34.27
C ARG A 466 12.94 9.16 33.78
N ARG A 467 13.32 8.79 32.57
CA ARG A 467 14.54 9.27 31.92
C ARG A 467 14.18 10.21 30.79
N ALA A 468 14.81 11.38 30.75
CA ALA A 468 14.68 12.30 29.64
C ALA A 468 15.09 11.62 28.33
N THR A 469 14.27 11.75 27.29
CA THR A 469 14.54 11.18 25.97
C THR A 469 14.83 12.26 24.96
N ARG A 470 15.73 11.99 24.01
CA ARG A 470 16.04 12.91 22.93
C ARG A 470 15.41 12.50 21.61
N LYS A 471 15.13 13.47 20.73
CA LYS A 471 14.39 13.27 19.47
C LYS A 471 15.19 12.65 18.34
N GLU A 472 16.52 12.61 18.43
CA GLU A 472 17.37 12.38 17.25
C GLU A 472 17.31 10.93 16.70
N LEU A 473 16.65 10.00 17.41
CA LEU A 473 16.37 8.66 16.89
C LEU A 473 15.54 8.72 15.59
N ALA A 474 14.60 9.67 15.50
CA ALA A 474 13.81 9.90 14.29
C ALA A 474 14.65 10.42 13.12
N ILE A 475 15.75 11.13 13.39
CA ILE A 475 16.65 11.62 12.33
C ILE A 475 17.36 10.43 11.66
N TYR A 476 17.67 9.35 12.40
CA TYR A 476 18.19 8.14 11.76
C TYR A 476 17.16 7.53 10.80
N ALA A 477 15.87 7.45 11.18
CA ALA A 477 14.82 6.99 10.29
C ALA A 477 14.66 7.88 9.05
N LEU A 478 14.82 9.21 9.19
CA LEU A 478 14.89 10.14 8.05
C LEU A 478 16.02 9.77 7.10
N HIS A 479 17.24 9.51 7.60
CA HIS A 479 18.38 9.10 6.77
C HIS A 479 18.12 7.78 6.05
N GLN A 480 17.54 6.79 6.71
CA GLN A 480 17.21 5.51 6.08
C GLN A 480 16.23 5.68 4.91
N MET A 481 15.16 6.46 5.12
CA MET A 481 14.19 6.73 4.06
C MET A 481 14.80 7.58 2.94
N TYR A 482 15.61 8.58 3.30
CA TYR A 482 16.33 9.43 2.36
C TYR A 482 17.20 8.62 1.40
N GLU A 483 18.01 7.70 1.93
CA GLU A 483 18.88 6.83 1.12
C GLU A 483 18.09 5.92 0.19
N GLU A 484 16.99 5.31 0.67
CA GLU A 484 16.12 4.48 -0.17
C GLU A 484 15.44 5.30 -1.28
N ALA A 485 14.98 6.52 -0.97
CA ALA A 485 14.40 7.43 -1.93
C ALA A 485 15.44 7.89 -2.99
N LYS A 486 16.66 8.23 -2.56
CA LYS A 486 17.76 8.59 -3.47
C LYS A 486 18.14 7.45 -4.40
N ARG A 487 18.19 6.20 -3.90
CA ARG A 487 18.44 5.00 -4.73
C ARG A 487 17.34 4.80 -5.78
N ALA A 488 16.13 5.23 -5.49
CA ALA A 488 15.00 5.23 -6.42
C ALA A 488 14.94 6.49 -7.31
N TRP A 489 15.94 7.37 -7.27
CA TRP A 489 16.02 8.62 -8.04
C TRP A 489 14.98 9.67 -7.67
N VAL A 490 14.47 9.66 -6.43
CA VAL A 490 13.66 10.76 -5.90
C VAL A 490 14.53 12.03 -5.84
N PRO A 491 14.02 13.19 -6.30
CA PRO A 491 14.77 14.43 -6.44
C PRO A 491 14.91 15.18 -5.11
N LEU A 492 15.52 14.54 -4.12
CA LEU A 492 15.84 15.14 -2.84
C LEU A 492 17.19 15.87 -2.89
N ARG A 493 17.21 17.08 -2.32
CA ARG A 493 18.41 17.87 -1.99
C ARG A 493 19.27 17.12 -0.96
N PRO A 494 20.57 17.45 -0.83
CA PRO A 494 21.43 16.86 0.19
C PRO A 494 20.92 17.14 1.61
N LEU A 495 21.00 16.14 2.49
CA LEU A 495 20.94 16.37 3.93
C LEU A 495 22.14 17.26 4.34
N LEU A 496 21.87 18.24 5.21
CA LEU A 496 22.85 19.24 5.64
C LEU A 496 23.29 18.95 7.08
N PRO A 497 24.56 18.56 7.32
CA PRO A 497 25.04 18.25 8.68
C PRO A 497 24.98 19.44 9.66
N SER A 498 24.89 20.66 9.15
CA SER A 498 24.71 21.88 9.95
C SER A 498 23.27 22.14 10.37
N ASN A 499 22.29 21.46 9.75
CA ASN A 499 20.89 21.59 10.12
C ASN A 499 20.58 20.60 11.27
N PRO A 500 20.13 21.06 12.45
CA PRO A 500 19.74 20.17 13.55
C PRO A 500 18.66 19.15 13.17
N ASP A 501 17.81 19.44 12.18
CA ASP A 501 16.78 18.51 11.71
C ASP A 501 17.34 17.33 10.91
N HIS A 502 18.58 17.45 10.43
CA HIS A 502 19.27 16.47 9.61
C HIS A 502 20.45 15.81 10.35
N ALA A 503 20.97 16.45 11.39
CA ALA A 503 22.20 16.02 12.04
C ALA A 503 21.96 14.85 12.99
N ILE A 504 22.66 13.73 12.77
CA ILE A 504 22.75 12.64 13.74
C ILE A 504 23.91 13.00 14.70
N PRO A 505 23.67 13.12 16.03
CA PRO A 505 24.73 13.35 16.99
C PRO A 505 25.80 12.26 16.94
N THR A 506 27.06 12.60 17.20
CA THR A 506 28.18 11.64 17.13
C THR A 506 27.98 10.46 18.09
N GLU A 507 27.42 10.72 19.27
CA GLU A 507 27.09 9.69 20.25
C GLU A 507 26.06 8.70 19.69
N LEU A 508 24.99 9.21 19.07
CA LEU A 508 23.96 8.37 18.47
C LEU A 508 24.49 7.60 17.25
N GLN A 509 25.31 8.23 16.42
CA GLN A 509 25.96 7.55 15.30
C GLN A 509 26.83 6.38 15.79
N THR A 510 27.59 6.58 16.87
CA THR A 510 28.40 5.52 17.49
C THR A 510 27.53 4.35 17.93
N LEU A 511 26.39 4.61 18.56
CA LEU A 511 25.44 3.57 18.95
C LEU A 511 24.93 2.78 17.74
N PHE A 512 24.63 3.43 16.62
CA PHE A 512 24.23 2.74 15.39
C PHE A 512 25.35 1.89 14.78
N ASP A 513 26.58 2.40 14.75
CA ASP A 513 27.73 1.67 14.24
C ASP A 513 28.00 0.41 15.07
N GLU A 514 27.92 0.51 16.40
CA GLU A 514 28.02 -0.62 17.32
C GLU A 514 26.88 -1.62 17.15
N TRP A 515 25.65 -1.11 16.97
CA TRP A 515 24.46 -1.92 16.77
C TRP A 515 24.55 -2.74 15.47
N TRP A 516 25.01 -2.11 14.39
CA TRP A 516 25.22 -2.75 13.10
C TRP A 516 26.32 -3.82 13.17
N GLU A 517 27.49 -3.48 13.72
CA GLU A 517 28.62 -4.40 13.83
C GLU A 517 28.33 -5.57 14.78
N GLY A 518 27.56 -5.32 15.85
CA GLY A 518 27.08 -6.38 16.74
C GLY A 518 26.14 -7.36 16.03
N GLY A 519 25.18 -6.87 15.25
CA GLY A 519 24.28 -7.72 14.44
C GLY A 519 25.06 -8.58 13.46
N ARG A 520 25.96 -7.94 12.69
CA ARG A 520 26.84 -8.61 11.72
C ARG A 520 27.64 -9.75 12.35
N ARG A 521 28.22 -9.56 13.54
CA ARG A 521 28.96 -10.60 14.27
C ARG A 521 28.07 -11.77 14.73
N ARG A 522 26.79 -11.52 15.01
CA ARG A 522 25.81 -12.54 15.42
C ARG A 522 25.16 -13.25 14.24
N GLY A 523 25.49 -12.88 12.99
CA GLY A 523 24.79 -13.38 11.81
C GLY A 523 23.32 -12.97 11.75
N GLN A 524 22.95 -11.91 12.48
CA GLN A 524 21.62 -11.33 12.47
C GLN A 524 21.67 -10.00 11.73
N GLN A 525 20.62 -9.68 10.99
CA GLN A 525 20.56 -8.40 10.28
C GLN A 525 20.52 -7.22 11.28
N TRP A 526 19.92 -7.42 12.47
CA TRP A 526 19.69 -6.38 13.48
C TRP A 526 19.68 -6.98 14.90
N MET A 527 20.20 -6.26 15.91
CA MET A 527 20.09 -6.66 17.33
C MET A 527 18.86 -6.00 17.99
N LEU A 528 17.66 -6.32 17.50
CA LEU A 528 16.42 -5.71 17.99
C LEU A 528 16.10 -6.12 19.44
N ASP A 529 16.51 -7.31 19.85
CA ASP A 529 16.34 -7.89 21.19
C ASP A 529 16.95 -7.05 22.31
N ILE A 530 18.05 -6.36 22.04
CA ILE A 530 18.72 -5.47 23.00
C ILE A 530 18.56 -3.99 22.67
N SER A 531 17.78 -3.66 21.63
CA SER A 531 17.74 -2.28 21.10
C SER A 531 17.17 -1.27 22.10
N HIS A 532 16.27 -1.69 22.99
CA HIS A 532 15.76 -0.83 24.06
C HIS A 532 16.85 -0.35 25.02
N GLU A 533 17.71 -1.26 25.50
CA GLU A 533 18.82 -0.91 26.40
C GLU A 533 19.93 -0.17 25.65
N HIS A 534 20.20 -0.57 24.40
CA HIS A 534 21.27 0.00 23.58
C HIS A 534 21.01 1.46 23.19
N PHE A 535 19.75 1.82 22.94
CA PHE A 535 19.33 3.18 22.59
C PHE A 535 18.61 3.88 23.76
N ALA A 536 18.96 3.55 25.00
CA ALA A 536 18.41 4.20 26.19
C ALA A 536 18.62 5.72 26.14
N GLY A 537 17.61 6.49 26.55
CA GLY A 537 17.61 7.95 26.42
C GLY A 537 17.27 8.49 25.03
N TYR A 538 16.99 7.61 24.05
CA TYR A 538 16.47 7.98 22.73
C TYR A 538 15.10 7.36 22.43
N ILE A 539 14.76 6.23 23.04
CA ILE A 539 13.47 5.56 22.84
C ILE A 539 12.43 6.13 23.80
N HIS A 540 11.35 6.67 23.23
CA HIS A 540 10.25 7.25 24.02
C HIS A 540 9.31 6.17 24.54
N THR A 541 8.63 6.43 25.66
CA THR A 541 7.46 5.63 26.05
C THR A 541 6.18 6.22 25.46
N SER A 542 5.62 5.55 24.44
CA SER A 542 4.43 6.04 23.75
C SER A 542 3.10 5.68 24.42
N HIS A 543 3.05 4.56 25.15
CA HIS A 543 1.84 4.03 25.76
C HIS A 543 1.60 4.63 27.15
N ARG A 544 0.31 4.71 27.55
CA ARG A 544 -0.12 5.13 28.89
C ARG A 544 -1.09 4.09 29.44
N LEU A 545 -1.25 3.98 30.77
CA LEU A 545 -2.22 3.01 31.30
C LEU A 545 -3.62 3.35 30.81
N ARG A 546 -4.46 2.34 30.62
CA ARG A 546 -5.83 2.52 30.12
C ARG A 546 -6.65 3.51 30.95
N GLN A 547 -6.35 3.60 32.25
CA GLN A 547 -6.99 4.53 33.19
C GLN A 547 -6.57 5.99 32.96
N GLU A 548 -5.39 6.21 32.38
CA GLU A 548 -4.81 7.53 32.09
C GLU A 548 -5.17 8.01 30.68
N SER A 549 -5.14 7.10 29.71
CA SER A 549 -5.54 7.39 28.33
C SER A 549 -6.01 6.14 27.62
N LEU A 550 -7.30 6.13 27.23
CA LEU A 550 -7.84 5.06 26.38
C LEU A 550 -7.20 5.08 24.98
N ALA A 551 -6.83 6.27 24.49
CA ALA A 551 -6.21 6.46 23.17
C ALA A 551 -4.81 5.85 23.09
N HIS A 552 -4.03 5.93 24.18
CA HIS A 552 -2.65 5.43 24.26
C HIS A 552 -2.50 4.15 25.08
N ALA A 553 -3.60 3.45 25.37
CA ALA A 553 -3.54 2.19 26.10
C ALA A 553 -2.69 1.15 25.34
N PRO A 554 -1.79 0.40 26.01
CA PRO A 554 -1.04 -0.68 25.39
C PRO A 554 -1.96 -1.86 25.01
N GLU A 555 -1.52 -2.67 24.06
CA GLU A 555 -2.08 -4.01 23.82
C GLU A 555 -1.90 -4.86 25.09
N PRO A 556 -2.95 -5.56 25.57
CA PRO A 556 -2.85 -6.37 26.78
C PRO A 556 -1.77 -7.46 26.71
N SER A 557 -1.40 -7.91 25.51
CA SER A 557 -0.32 -8.87 25.28
C SER A 557 1.08 -8.28 25.43
N GLY A 558 1.22 -6.95 25.45
CA GLY A 558 2.51 -6.27 25.33
C GLY A 558 3.14 -6.36 23.94
N VAL A 559 2.42 -6.93 22.96
CA VAL A 559 2.89 -7.12 21.58
C VAL A 559 1.98 -6.33 20.65
N ARG A 560 2.60 -5.52 19.79
CA ARG A 560 1.88 -4.74 18.77
C ARG A 560 1.05 -5.65 17.88
N ARG A 561 -0.18 -5.24 17.60
CA ARG A 561 -0.99 -5.87 16.57
C ARG A 561 -0.49 -5.47 15.18
N VAL A 562 -0.39 -6.45 14.29
CA VAL A 562 0.01 -6.28 12.89
C VAL A 562 -1.06 -6.82 11.97
N PHE A 563 -1.43 -6.04 10.95
CA PHE A 563 -2.33 -6.45 9.89
C PHE A 563 -1.54 -6.62 8.59
N PRO A 564 -1.67 -7.78 7.92
CA PRO A 564 -0.93 -8.03 6.68
C PRO A 564 -1.52 -7.22 5.52
N ASN A 565 -0.69 -7.02 4.49
CA ASN A 565 -1.07 -6.47 3.21
C ASN A 565 -1.98 -7.44 2.46
N ARG A 566 -3.28 -7.17 2.49
CA ARG A 566 -4.30 -7.95 1.79
C ARG A 566 -5.45 -7.04 1.39
N HIS A 567 -6.20 -7.44 0.36
CA HIS A 567 -7.49 -6.83 0.08
C HIS A 567 -8.43 -7.08 1.27
N GLU A 568 -8.91 -6.01 1.90
CA GLU A 568 -10.07 -6.10 2.78
C GLU A 568 -11.28 -6.44 1.90
N ALA A 569 -12.03 -7.49 2.25
CA ALA A 569 -13.28 -7.79 1.57
C ALA A 569 -14.21 -6.57 1.76
N PRO A 570 -14.88 -6.07 0.69
CA PRO A 570 -15.85 -5.00 0.86
C PRO A 570 -16.86 -5.44 1.93
N VAL A 571 -17.08 -4.57 2.91
CA VAL A 571 -18.16 -4.78 3.88
C VAL A 571 -19.43 -4.87 3.06
N THR A 572 -19.97 -6.09 2.91
CA THR A 572 -21.26 -6.33 2.28
C THR A 572 -22.25 -5.38 2.95
N ALA A 573 -22.93 -4.57 2.12
CA ALA A 573 -24.06 -3.76 2.55
C ALA A 573 -24.95 -4.58 3.50
N PRO A 574 -25.54 -3.95 4.55
CA PRO A 574 -26.35 -4.68 5.51
C PRO A 574 -27.37 -5.53 4.75
N GLN A 575 -27.30 -6.85 4.97
CA GLN A 575 -28.37 -7.73 4.53
C GLN A 575 -29.66 -7.16 5.11
N GLU A 576 -30.63 -6.87 4.24
CA GLU A 576 -32.00 -6.62 4.67
C GLU A 576 -32.38 -7.73 5.67
N PRO A 577 -33.06 -7.38 6.78
CA PRO A 577 -33.45 -8.36 7.76
C PRO A 577 -34.37 -9.37 7.07
N GLN A 578 -33.86 -10.58 6.84
CA GLN A 578 -34.70 -11.72 6.55
C GLN A 578 -35.32 -12.17 7.86
N ASP A 579 -36.64 -12.04 7.91
CA ASP A 579 -37.58 -12.51 8.92
C ASP A 579 -37.10 -13.71 9.76
N ALA A 580 -37.10 -13.53 11.09
CA ALA A 580 -37.51 -14.51 12.11
C ALA A 580 -37.60 -13.85 13.49
#